data_AF-A0AAW2DIR5-F1
#
_entry.id   AF-A0AAW2DIR5-F1
#
_cell.length_a   1.000
_cell.length_b   1.000
_cell.length_c   1.000
_cell.angle_alpha   90.00
_cell.angle_beta   90.00
_cell.angle_gamma   90.00
#
_symmetry.space_group_name_H-M   'P 1'
#
loop_
_entity.id
_entity.type
_entity.pdbx_description
1 polymer ?
#
loop_
_entity_poly.entity_id
_entity_poly.type
_entity_poly.pdbx_seq_one_letter_code
_entity_poly.pdbx_strand_id
1 'polypeptide(L)' 'MTRIKRGCIARRRRIKIRLFASSFRGAHSRLTRTITQQKIRALFSAYRDR' A
#
# COMPACT_ATOMS: atom_id res chain seq x y z
N MET A 1 30.15 0.93 -11.92
CA MET A 1 28.72 1.04 -11.55
C MET A 1 28.29 -0.22 -10.78
N THR A 2 28.06 -0.12 -9.47
CA THR A 2 27.68 -1.26 -8.63
C THR A 2 26.16 -1.37 -8.48
N ARG A 3 25.60 -2.57 -8.65
CA ARG A 3 24.16 -2.84 -8.52
C ARG A 3 23.75 -2.89 -7.04
N ILE A 4 23.06 -1.86 -6.55
CA ILE A 4 22.47 -1.87 -5.19
C ILE A 4 21.18 -2.71 -5.18
N LYS A 5 21.14 -3.73 -4.33
CA LYS A 5 19.98 -4.62 -4.19
C LYS A 5 18.85 -3.90 -3.44
N ARG A 6 17.65 -3.87 -4.01
CA ARG A 6 16.48 -3.19 -3.42
C ARG A 6 15.83 -3.96 -2.25
N GLY A 7 16.21 -5.21 -2.00
CA GLY A 7 15.48 -6.20 -1.17
C GLY A 7 14.88 -5.65 0.14
N CYS A 8 15.71 -5.07 1.00
CA CYS A 8 15.27 -4.54 2.28
C CYS A 8 14.30 -3.35 2.13
N ILE A 9 14.56 -2.44 1.19
CA ILE A 9 13.72 -1.27 0.92
C ILE A 9 12.36 -1.71 0.37
N ALA A 10 12.33 -2.68 -0.55
CA ALA A 10 11.09 -3.21 -1.11
C ALA A 10 10.23 -3.93 -0.05
N ARG A 11 10.86 -4.67 0.87
CA ARG A 11 10.17 -5.32 1.99
C ARG A 11 9.55 -4.30 2.93
N ARG A 12 10.32 -3.28 3.36
CA ARG A 12 9.82 -2.21 4.25
C ARG A 12 8.63 -1.46 3.63
N ARG A 13 8.68 -1.15 2.33
CA ARG A 13 7.56 -0.49 1.62
C ARG A 13 6.29 -1.37 1.60
N ARG A 14 6.44 -2.68 1.37
CA ARG A 14 5.31 -3.63 1.38
C ARG A 14 4.67 -3.75 2.77
N ILE A 15 5.48 -3.79 3.84
CA ILE A 15 4.98 -3.83 5.22
C ILE A 15 4.17 -2.57 5.54
N LYS A 16 4.68 -1.37 5.23
CA LYS A 16 3.95 -0.10 5.43
C LYS A 16 2.59 -0.09 4.71
N ILE A 17 2.55 -0.54 3.46
CA ILE A 17 1.31 -0.58 2.67
C ILE A 17 0.31 -1.59 3.23
N ARG A 18 0.79 -2.77 3.67
CA ARG A 18 -0.07 -3.81 4.24
C ARG A 18 -0.61 -3.42 5.62
N LEU A 19 0.16 -2.67 6.41
CA LEU A 19 -0.28 -2.10 7.69
C LEU A 19 -1.46 -1.13 7.51
N PHE A 20 -1.40 -0.26 6.49
CA PHE A 20 -2.50 0.66 6.16
C PHE A 20 -3.78 -0.06 5.74
N ALA A 21 -3.64 -1.21 5.07
CA ALA A 21 -4.74 -1.96 4.49
C ALA A 21 -5.30 -3.07 5.40
N SER A 22 -4.82 -3.19 6.64
CA SER A 22 -5.19 -4.28 7.56
C SER A 22 -6.68 -4.28 7.91
N SER A 23 -7.33 -3.12 7.90
CA SER A 23 -8.77 -2.95 8.15
C SER A 23 -9.64 -3.20 6.92
N PHE A 24 -9.07 -3.38 5.73
CA PHE A 24 -9.83 -3.60 4.51
C PHE A 24 -10.30 -5.06 4.39
N ARG A 25 -11.52 -5.25 3.87
CA ARG A 25 -12.11 -6.59 3.70
C ARG A 25 -11.65 -7.25 2.40
N GLY A 26 -11.45 -8.57 2.46
CA GLY A 26 -11.24 -9.42 1.28
C GLY A 26 -9.97 -9.11 0.49
N ALA A 27 -10.09 -8.98 -0.83
CA ALA A 27 -8.94 -8.76 -1.72
C ALA A 27 -8.14 -7.49 -1.37
N HIS A 28 -8.82 -6.46 -0.85
CA HIS A 28 -8.26 -5.14 -0.55
C HIS A 28 -7.25 -5.12 0.60
N SER A 29 -7.13 -6.17 1.42
CA SER A 29 -6.08 -6.31 2.43
C SER A 29 -4.96 -7.29 2.03
N ARG A 30 -5.15 -8.03 0.93
CA ARG A 30 -4.30 -9.17 0.55
C ARG A 30 -3.53 -8.93 -0.75
N LEU A 31 -4.19 -8.43 -1.79
CA LEU A 31 -3.59 -8.21 -3.11
C LEU A 31 -2.99 -6.80 -3.20
N THR A 32 -1.69 -6.72 -3.46
CA THR A 32 -0.94 -5.45 -3.51
C THR A 32 -1.53 -4.44 -4.48
N ARG A 33 -1.95 -4.87 -5.67
CA ARG A 33 -2.58 -4.02 -6.69
C ARG A 33 -3.89 -3.39 -6.19
N THR A 34 -4.73 -4.19 -5.55
CA THR A 34 -6.02 -3.73 -5.00
C THR A 34 -5.83 -2.83 -3.79
N ILE A 35 -4.84 -3.10 -2.92
CA ILE A 35 -4.47 -2.24 -1.80
C ILE A 35 -4.08 -0.85 -2.33
N THR A 36 -3.22 -0.78 -3.36
CA THR A 36 -2.80 0.50 -3.92
C THR A 36 -3.96 1.29 -4.53
N GLN A 37 -4.88 0.60 -5.20
CA GLN A 37 -6.06 1.25 -5.77
C GLN A 37 -7.01 1.77 -4.68
N GLN A 38 -7.25 0.97 -3.64
CA GLN A 38 -8.11 1.35 -2.53
C GLN A 38 -7.50 2.49 -1.70
N LYS A 39 -6.17 2.52 -1.55
CA LYS A 39 -5.45 3.61 -0.90
C LYS A 39 -5.68 4.94 -1.61
N ILE A 40 -5.59 4.98 -2.95
CA ILE A 40 -5.82 6.22 -3.72
C ILE A 40 -7.27 6.70 -3.52
N ARG A 41 -8.24 5.79 -3.59
CA ARG A 41 -9.66 6.11 -3.36
C ARG A 41 -9.90 6.66 -1.96
N ALA A 42 -9.33 6.02 -0.93
CA ALA A 42 -9.46 6.46 0.46
C ALA A 42 -8.86 7.85 0.70
N LEU A 43 -7.71 8.16 0.09
CA LEU A 43 -7.10 9.50 0.19
C LEU A 43 -7.95 10.57 -0.51
N PHE A 44 -8.52 10.25 -1.67
CA PHE A 44 -9.41 11.17 -2.38
C PHE A 44 -10.71 11.42 -1.61
N SER A 45 -11.33 10.37 -1.05
CA SER A 45 -12.50 10.51 -0.17
C SER A 45 -12.19 11.34 1.07
N ALA A 46 -11.08 11.07 1.77
CA ALA A 46 -10.70 11.84 2.96
C ALA A 46 -10.40 13.31 2.68
N TYR A 47 -9.96 13.65 1.46
CA TYR A 47 -9.80 15.04 1.04
C TYR A 47 -11.15 15.69 0.71
N ARG A 48 -12.10 14.93 0.14
CA ARG A 48 -13.44 15.42 -0.21
C ARG A 48 -14.36 15.61 1.00
N ASP A 49 -14.26 14.72 1.98
CA ASP A 49 -15.08 14.75 3.19
C ASP A 49 -14.58 15.77 4.23
N ARG A 50 -13.46 16.43 3.93
CA ARG A 50 -12.83 17.47 4.75
C ARG A 50 -13.20 18.85 4.22
#